data_AF-A0A8H6WPS7-F1
#
_entry.id   AF-A0A8H6WPS7-F1
#
_cell.length_a   1.000
_cell.length_b   1.000
_cell.length_c   1.000
_cell.angle_alpha   90.00
_cell.angle_beta   90.00
_cell.angle_gamma   90.00
#
_symmetry.space_group_name_H-M   'P 1'
#
loop_
_entity.id
_entity.type
_entity.pdbx_description
1 polymer ?
#
loop_
_entity_poly.entity_id
_entity_poly.type
_entity_poly.pdbx_seq_one_letter_code
_entity_poly.pdbx_strand_id
1 'polypeptide(L)'
;MSSRLSRASPPEVLAYIFVLVVPTSIAQLHSDFSWLNITRISGKWRNIALSCPDFWSTLIFSRPKWTPVMLARSKMASLVVRVDLKKDHANSPEPILLEHASRLGTLDICSPQRQLTTFLANLEHAGAAPRLQNVYVVNTTKDNLEQGMRGTQPGVRLHLEYCAFPWDSEWYSHLTHLHLENINRAQRPTLEAFLAILVGSPNLQTLSVIHCSPTTCLRRLIVELPHLTGLNIKT
;
A
#
# COMPACT_ATOMS: atom_id res chain seq x y z
N MET A 1 -35.46 2.54 4.42
CA MET A 1 -34.82 1.89 3.25
C MET A 1 -33.86 0.73 3.58
N SER A 2 -33.43 0.54 4.85
CA SER A 2 -32.47 -0.51 5.25
C SER A 2 -33.01 -1.96 5.25
N SER A 3 -34.34 -2.17 5.25
CA SER A 3 -34.93 -3.50 5.48
C SER A 3 -35.08 -4.41 4.25
N ARG A 4 -34.92 -3.90 3.02
CA ARG A 4 -35.13 -4.70 1.79
C ARG A 4 -33.87 -5.39 1.27
N LEU A 5 -32.69 -4.78 1.44
CA LEU A 5 -31.41 -5.37 1.01
C LEU A 5 -31.00 -6.57 1.87
N SER A 6 -31.46 -6.67 3.13
CA SER A 6 -31.01 -7.72 4.05
C SER A 6 -31.62 -9.10 3.78
N ARG A 7 -32.86 -9.17 3.28
CA ARG A 7 -33.57 -10.46 3.07
C ARG A 7 -33.25 -11.14 1.74
N ALA A 8 -33.00 -10.41 0.66
CA ALA A 8 -32.94 -10.98 -0.70
C ALA A 8 -31.53 -11.23 -1.25
N SER A 9 -30.48 -10.61 -0.70
CA SER A 9 -29.14 -10.74 -1.27
C SER A 9 -28.47 -12.08 -0.91
N PRO A 10 -27.84 -12.77 -1.87
CA PRO A 10 -26.98 -13.92 -1.62
C PRO A 10 -25.83 -13.58 -0.66
N PRO A 11 -25.38 -14.53 0.17
CA PRO A 11 -24.25 -14.33 1.08
C PRO A 11 -22.98 -13.81 0.42
N GLU A 12 -22.70 -14.24 -0.81
CA GLU A 12 -21.50 -13.90 -1.58
C GLU A 12 -21.49 -12.43 -1.99
N VAL A 13 -22.65 -11.92 -2.42
CA VAL A 13 -22.83 -10.50 -2.78
C VAL A 13 -22.67 -9.62 -1.54
N LEU A 14 -23.22 -10.04 -0.41
CA LEU A 14 -23.04 -9.32 0.85
C LEU A 14 -21.59 -9.33 1.31
N ALA A 15 -20.90 -10.48 1.25
CA ALA A 15 -19.48 -10.57 1.57
C ALA A 15 -18.63 -9.64 0.69
N TYR A 16 -18.90 -9.60 -0.62
CA TYR A 16 -18.25 -8.67 -1.53
C TYR A 16 -18.48 -7.21 -1.14
N ILE A 17 -19.73 -6.82 -0.86
CA ILE A 17 -20.05 -5.46 -0.39
C ILE A 17 -19.30 -5.15 0.92
N PHE A 18 -19.19 -6.12 1.83
CA PHE A 18 -18.50 -5.91 3.10
C PHE A 18 -17.02 -5.60 2.89
N VAL A 19 -16.36 -6.29 1.96
CA VAL A 19 -14.96 -6.01 1.59
C VAL A 19 -14.83 -4.61 0.96
N LEU A 20 -15.79 -4.19 0.13
CA LEU A 20 -15.77 -2.87 -0.51
C LEU A 20 -15.88 -1.69 0.46
N VAL A 21 -16.51 -1.87 1.63
CA VAL A 21 -16.62 -0.80 2.62
C VAL A 21 -15.41 -0.72 3.55
N VAL A 22 -14.49 -1.70 3.48
CA VAL A 22 -13.25 -1.65 4.27
C VAL A 22 -12.44 -0.44 3.78
N PRO A 23 -11.97 0.42 4.70
CA PRO A 23 -11.20 1.60 4.33
C PRO A 23 -10.03 1.29 3.42
N THR A 24 -9.75 2.19 2.47
CA THR A 24 -8.71 2.00 1.45
C THR A 24 -7.43 2.77 1.72
N SER A 25 -7.42 3.68 2.70
CA SER A 25 -6.26 4.51 3.08
C SER A 25 -6.10 4.68 4.59
N ILE A 26 -4.89 5.05 5.04
CA ILE A 26 -4.60 5.41 6.43
C ILE A 26 -5.56 6.50 6.95
N ALA A 27 -5.85 7.53 6.14
CA ALA A 27 -6.70 8.63 6.55
C ALA A 27 -8.13 8.17 6.90
N GLN A 28 -8.71 7.30 6.06
CA GLN A 28 -10.04 6.73 6.30
C GLN A 28 -10.07 5.85 7.56
N LEU A 29 -9.04 5.03 7.76
CA LEU A 29 -8.93 4.16 8.94
C LEU A 29 -8.88 4.92 10.27
N HIS A 30 -8.26 6.11 10.28
CA HIS A 30 -8.25 6.95 11.47
C HIS A 30 -9.56 7.69 11.71
N SER A 31 -10.28 8.04 10.63
CA SER A 31 -11.51 8.82 10.75
C SER A 31 -12.73 7.99 11.16
N ASP A 32 -12.85 6.75 10.70
CA ASP A 32 -14.10 6.00 10.84
C ASP A 32 -13.91 4.47 10.94
N PHE A 33 -14.58 3.88 11.92
CA PHE A 33 -14.67 2.44 12.16
C PHE A 33 -16.07 1.89 11.86
N SER A 34 -16.92 2.69 11.22
CA SER A 34 -18.30 2.35 10.88
C SER A 34 -18.39 1.10 10.01
N TRP A 35 -17.36 0.78 9.24
CA TRP A 35 -17.28 -0.45 8.46
C TRP A 35 -17.43 -1.71 9.34
N LEU A 36 -16.97 -1.70 10.60
CA LEU A 36 -17.19 -2.79 11.56
C LEU A 36 -18.64 -2.89 12.04
N ASN A 37 -19.45 -1.83 11.93
CA ASN A 37 -20.86 -1.85 12.34
C ASN A 37 -21.70 -2.81 11.48
N ILE A 38 -21.20 -3.23 10.31
CA ILE A 38 -21.80 -4.30 9.50
C ILE A 38 -22.04 -5.56 10.33
N THR A 39 -21.16 -5.86 11.29
CA THR A 39 -21.27 -7.02 12.19
C THR A 39 -22.37 -6.89 13.26
N ARG A 40 -23.03 -5.73 13.32
CA ARG A 40 -24.07 -5.38 14.31
C ARG A 40 -25.45 -5.18 13.68
N ILE A 41 -25.58 -5.16 12.35
CA ILE A 41 -26.84 -4.85 11.66
C ILE A 41 -27.87 -5.97 11.83
N SER A 42 -27.48 -7.24 11.62
CA SER A 42 -28.35 -8.41 11.80
C SER A 42 -27.52 -9.67 12.06
N GLY A 43 -28.15 -10.73 12.58
CA GLY A 43 -27.50 -12.04 12.75
C GLY A 43 -26.94 -12.60 11.43
N LYS A 44 -27.68 -12.46 10.32
CA LYS A 44 -27.23 -12.85 8.97
C LYS A 44 -25.96 -12.11 8.56
N TRP A 45 -25.95 -10.78 8.68
CA TRP A 45 -24.80 -9.95 8.29
C TRP A 45 -23.58 -10.25 9.16
N ARG A 46 -23.80 -10.41 10.47
CA ARG A 46 -22.75 -10.81 11.40
C ARG A 46 -22.13 -12.14 11.00
N ASN A 47 -22.95 -13.17 10.74
CA ASN A 47 -22.44 -14.49 10.35
C ASN A 47 -21.65 -14.44 9.05
N ILE A 48 -22.14 -13.72 8.04
CA ILE A 48 -21.43 -13.55 6.75
C ILE A 48 -20.10 -12.81 6.96
N ALA A 49 -20.10 -11.68 7.66
CA ALA A 49 -18.89 -10.89 7.90
C ALA A 49 -17.85 -11.67 8.72
N LEU A 50 -18.27 -12.43 9.73
CA LEU A 50 -17.36 -13.28 10.52
C LEU A 50 -16.78 -14.43 9.71
N SER A 51 -17.50 -14.94 8.71
CA SER A 51 -17.03 -16.00 7.82
C SER A 51 -16.22 -15.51 6.62
N CYS A 52 -16.12 -14.19 6.39
CA CYS A 52 -15.40 -13.58 5.27
C CYS A 52 -13.99 -13.13 5.72
N PRO A 53 -12.92 -13.87 5.41
CA PRO A 53 -11.57 -13.54 5.91
C PRO A 53 -11.02 -12.23 5.33
N ASP A 54 -11.35 -11.90 4.09
CA ASP A 54 -10.90 -10.67 3.41
C ASP A 54 -11.44 -9.40 4.09
N PHE A 55 -12.62 -9.46 4.72
CA PHE A 55 -13.15 -8.37 5.52
C PHE A 55 -12.25 -8.04 6.73
N TRP A 56 -11.56 -9.04 7.28
CA TRP A 56 -10.70 -8.89 8.46
C TRP A 56 -9.22 -8.74 8.12
N SER A 57 -8.84 -8.72 6.84
CA SER A 57 -7.44 -8.70 6.41
C SER A 57 -6.77 -7.33 6.54
N THR A 58 -7.55 -6.27 6.68
CA THR A 58 -7.06 -4.92 6.95
C THR A 58 -6.78 -4.75 8.45
N LEU A 59 -5.50 -4.76 8.82
CA LEU A 59 -5.06 -4.61 10.20
C LEU A 59 -5.10 -3.14 10.62
N ILE A 60 -5.56 -2.90 11.86
CA ILE A 60 -5.59 -1.58 12.47
C ILE A 60 -4.68 -1.58 13.69
N PHE A 61 -3.72 -0.66 13.73
CA PHE A 61 -2.75 -0.52 14.82
C PHE A 61 -3.10 0.60 15.81
N SER A 62 -3.92 1.58 15.38
CA SER A 62 -4.47 2.63 16.26
C SER A 62 -5.41 2.10 17.36
N ARG A 63 -5.89 0.86 17.24
CA ARG A 63 -6.71 0.17 18.25
C ARG A 63 -6.21 -1.26 18.47
N PRO A 64 -5.21 -1.46 19.36
CA PRO A 64 -4.48 -2.72 19.47
C PRO A 64 -5.36 -3.90 19.91
N LYS A 65 -6.52 -3.63 20.53
CA LYS A 65 -7.50 -4.69 20.88
C LYS A 65 -8.10 -5.37 19.65
N TRP A 66 -8.15 -4.71 18.50
CA TRP A 66 -8.73 -5.26 17.27
C TRP A 66 -7.72 -6.03 16.43
N THR A 67 -6.43 -5.71 16.49
CA THR A 67 -5.40 -6.36 15.66
C THR A 67 -5.38 -7.88 15.84
N PRO A 68 -5.35 -8.45 17.07
CA PRO A 68 -5.38 -9.90 17.25
C PRO A 68 -6.67 -10.54 16.74
N VAL A 69 -7.80 -9.84 16.88
CA VAL A 69 -9.11 -10.30 16.43
C VAL A 69 -9.19 -10.34 14.90
N MET A 70 -8.70 -9.29 14.25
CA MET A 70 -8.60 -9.18 12.78
C MET A 70 -7.66 -10.24 12.24
N LEU A 71 -6.49 -10.38 12.84
CA LEU A 71 -5.50 -11.37 12.47
C LEU A 71 -6.07 -12.80 12.55
N ALA A 72 -6.71 -13.16 13.67
CA ALA A 72 -7.33 -14.48 13.85
C ALA A 72 -8.44 -14.74 12.81
N ARG A 73 -9.25 -13.73 12.48
CA ARG A 73 -10.37 -13.89 11.52
C ARG A 73 -9.95 -13.83 10.06
N SER A 74 -8.84 -13.16 9.76
CA SER A 74 -8.26 -13.09 8.41
C SER A 74 -7.72 -14.43 7.92
N LYS A 75 -7.54 -15.43 8.80
CA LYS A 75 -7.06 -16.78 8.45
C LYS A 75 -5.77 -16.69 7.63
N MET A 76 -5.78 -17.15 6.37
CA MET A 76 -4.66 -17.09 5.43
C MET A 76 -4.86 -16.06 4.31
N ALA A 77 -5.87 -15.18 4.43
CA ALA A 77 -6.08 -14.08 3.50
C ALA A 77 -4.86 -13.15 3.45
N SER A 78 -4.67 -12.53 2.30
CA SER A 78 -3.62 -11.56 2.07
C SER A 78 -3.84 -10.33 2.94
N LEU A 79 -2.86 -10.00 3.76
CA LEU A 79 -2.95 -8.93 4.75
C LEU A 79 -2.75 -7.56 4.09
N VAL A 80 -3.54 -6.61 4.56
CA VAL A 80 -3.45 -5.20 4.23
C VAL A 80 -3.06 -4.46 5.50
N VAL A 81 -1.89 -3.85 5.47
CA VAL A 81 -1.31 -3.16 6.62
C VAL A 81 -1.29 -1.69 6.29
N ARG A 82 -1.99 -0.92 7.11
CA ARG A 82 -2.04 0.53 6.98
C ARG A 82 -1.68 1.14 8.32
N VAL A 83 -0.59 1.89 8.37
CA VAL A 83 -0.03 2.38 9.63
C VAL A 83 0.51 3.79 9.51
N ASP A 84 0.20 4.62 10.50
CA ASP A 84 0.84 5.92 10.71
C ASP A 84 1.77 5.78 11.92
N LEU A 85 3.05 5.51 11.71
CA LEU A 85 3.98 5.26 12.80
C LEU A 85 4.17 6.47 13.73
N LYS A 86 3.81 7.68 13.27
CA LYS A 86 3.81 8.87 14.12
C LYS A 86 2.66 8.84 15.13
N LYS A 87 1.46 8.40 14.71
CA LYS A 87 0.27 8.32 15.57
C LYS A 87 0.16 7.01 16.33
N ASP A 88 0.66 5.92 15.75
CA ASP A 88 0.58 4.56 16.25
C ASP A 88 1.81 4.14 17.07
N HIS A 89 2.67 5.09 17.47
CA HIS A 89 3.95 4.82 18.17
C HIS A 89 3.82 3.98 19.45
N ALA A 90 2.64 3.96 20.09
CA ALA A 90 2.38 3.11 21.25
C ALA A 90 2.24 1.61 20.91
N ASN A 91 1.97 1.27 19.64
CA ASN A 91 1.77 -0.09 19.15
C ASN A 91 2.62 -0.31 17.90
N SER A 92 3.90 -0.68 18.07
CA SER A 92 4.74 -0.99 16.92
C SER A 92 4.09 -2.13 16.11
N PRO A 93 3.82 -1.94 14.81
CA PRO A 93 3.31 -3.00 13.96
C PRO A 93 4.37 -4.07 13.65
N GLU A 94 5.65 -3.77 13.89
CA GLU A 94 6.78 -4.57 13.44
C GLU A 94 6.67 -6.03 13.88
N PRO A 95 6.44 -6.40 15.16
CA PRO A 95 6.43 -7.81 15.56
C PRO A 95 5.39 -8.64 14.79
N ILE A 96 4.19 -8.09 14.62
CA ILE A 96 3.08 -8.75 13.91
C ILE A 96 3.39 -8.87 12.42
N LEU A 97 4.05 -7.86 11.84
CA LEU A 97 4.42 -7.86 10.43
C LEU A 97 5.53 -8.86 10.14
N LEU A 98 6.55 -8.93 10.97
CA LEU A 98 7.65 -9.87 10.78
C LEU A 98 7.13 -11.31 10.96
N GLU A 99 6.23 -11.56 11.91
CA GLU A 99 5.59 -12.87 12.11
C GLU A 99 4.70 -13.30 10.93
N HIS A 100 4.03 -12.34 10.25
CA HIS A 100 3.08 -12.61 9.18
C HIS A 100 3.50 -12.05 7.81
N ALA A 101 4.79 -11.81 7.60
CA ALA A 101 5.33 -11.21 6.39
C ALA A 101 4.95 -12.00 5.12
N SER A 102 4.88 -13.33 5.23
CA SER A 102 4.49 -14.23 4.14
C SER A 102 3.07 -13.97 3.59
N ARG A 103 2.21 -13.35 4.40
CA ARG A 103 0.82 -13.03 4.04
C ARG A 103 0.64 -11.59 3.59
N LEU A 104 1.64 -10.73 3.79
CA LEU A 104 1.58 -9.30 3.50
C LEU A 104 1.40 -9.09 1.99
N GLY A 105 0.26 -8.50 1.60
CA GLY A 105 -0.02 -8.17 0.20
C GLY A 105 -0.07 -6.68 -0.10
N THR A 106 -0.44 -5.87 0.89
CA THR A 106 -0.46 -4.41 0.77
C THR A 106 0.15 -3.78 2.01
N LEU A 107 1.10 -2.87 1.79
CA LEU A 107 1.70 -2.03 2.80
C LEU A 107 1.40 -0.57 2.46
N ASP A 108 0.73 0.13 3.36
CA ASP A 108 0.48 1.57 3.32
C ASP A 108 1.04 2.17 4.61
N ILE A 109 2.11 2.95 4.50
CA ILE A 109 2.85 3.46 5.64
C ILE A 109 3.10 4.96 5.51
N CYS A 110 2.80 5.68 6.59
CA CYS A 110 3.10 7.10 6.74
C CYS A 110 3.95 7.29 8.01
N SER A 111 5.15 7.86 7.87
CA SER A 111 6.09 7.95 8.99
C SER A 111 7.17 9.01 8.77
N PRO A 112 7.83 9.52 9.83
CA PRO A 112 9.07 10.27 9.72
C PRO A 112 10.23 9.44 9.13
N GLN A 113 11.15 10.09 8.42
CA GLN A 113 12.27 9.45 7.71
C GLN A 113 13.04 8.43 8.55
N ARG A 114 13.38 8.73 9.81
CA ARG A 114 14.11 7.80 10.70
C ARG A 114 13.36 6.49 10.95
N GLN A 115 12.09 6.58 11.35
CA GLN A 115 11.27 5.41 11.64
C GLN A 115 10.98 4.62 10.37
N LEU A 116 10.70 5.32 9.27
CA LEU A 116 10.49 4.71 7.97
C LEU A 116 11.71 3.89 7.52
N THR A 117 12.91 4.44 7.66
CA THR A 117 14.16 3.76 7.29
C THR A 117 14.35 2.47 8.09
N THR A 118 14.20 2.54 9.42
CA THR A 118 14.30 1.36 10.30
C THR A 118 13.24 0.31 9.96
N PHE A 119 12.01 0.74 9.73
CA PHE A 119 10.91 -0.16 9.40
C PHE A 119 11.13 -0.90 8.08
N LEU A 120 11.53 -0.18 7.02
CA LEU A 120 11.80 -0.79 5.71
C LEU A 120 12.98 -1.75 5.76
N ALA A 121 14.04 -1.41 6.51
CA ALA A 121 15.18 -2.30 6.72
C ALA A 121 14.79 -3.58 7.48
N ASN A 122 13.96 -3.47 8.52
CA ASN A 122 13.45 -4.62 9.26
C ASN A 122 12.59 -5.54 8.36
N LEU A 123 11.75 -4.95 7.51
CA LEU A 123 10.92 -5.69 6.58
C LEU A 123 11.75 -6.43 5.52
N GLU A 124 12.81 -5.79 5.01
CA GLU A 124 13.77 -6.41 4.09
C GLU A 124 14.53 -7.58 4.75
N HIS A 125 14.89 -7.43 6.03
CA HIS A 125 15.66 -8.44 6.77
C HIS A 125 14.83 -9.67 7.18
N ALA A 126 13.53 -9.51 7.41
CA ALA A 126 12.65 -10.60 7.88
C ALA A 126 12.32 -11.68 6.84
N GLY A 127 12.92 -11.60 5.65
CA GLY A 127 12.64 -12.52 4.55
C GLY A 127 11.43 -12.06 3.75
N ALA A 128 11.60 -12.10 2.43
CA ALA A 128 10.73 -11.50 1.43
C ALA A 128 9.24 -11.67 1.75
N ALA A 129 8.49 -10.57 1.85
CA ALA A 129 7.04 -10.57 1.77
C ALA A 129 6.64 -10.97 0.34
N PRO A 130 6.50 -12.27 0.03
CA PRO A 130 6.55 -12.76 -1.36
C PRO A 130 5.25 -12.47 -2.11
N ARG A 131 4.23 -11.98 -1.38
CA ARG A 131 2.91 -11.62 -1.87
C ARG A 131 2.72 -10.11 -1.93
N LEU A 132 3.72 -9.31 -1.57
CA LEU A 132 3.60 -7.86 -1.48
C LEU A 132 3.45 -7.27 -2.87
N GLN A 133 2.25 -6.78 -3.17
CA GLN A 133 1.88 -6.26 -4.49
C GLN A 133 1.65 -4.76 -4.48
N ASN A 134 1.24 -4.18 -3.35
CA ASN A 134 0.91 -2.77 -3.28
C ASN A 134 1.71 -2.12 -2.15
N VAL A 135 2.53 -1.14 -2.50
CA VAL A 135 3.34 -0.40 -1.54
C VAL A 135 3.06 1.09 -1.69
N TYR A 136 2.58 1.69 -0.60
CA TYR A 136 2.33 3.12 -0.46
C TYR A 136 3.20 3.64 0.69
N VAL A 137 4.09 4.57 0.40
CA VAL A 137 5.02 5.13 1.38
C VAL A 137 4.95 6.64 1.35
N VAL A 138 4.67 7.23 2.51
CA VAL A 138 4.62 8.67 2.71
C VAL A 138 5.64 9.07 3.78
N ASN A 139 6.65 9.84 3.38
CA ASN A 139 7.61 10.41 4.32
C ASN A 139 7.13 11.77 4.84
N THR A 140 6.80 11.83 6.14
CA THR A 140 6.23 13.04 6.74
C THR A 140 7.24 14.15 7.04
N THR A 141 8.54 13.86 7.08
CA THR A 141 9.56 14.89 7.35
C THR A 141 10.07 15.58 6.09
N LYS A 142 9.81 15.01 4.90
CA LYS A 142 10.27 15.51 3.59
C LYS A 142 11.80 15.53 3.42
N ASP A 143 12.51 14.90 4.35
CA ASP A 143 13.96 14.68 4.26
C ASP A 143 14.27 13.51 3.33
N ASN A 144 15.53 13.40 2.93
CA ASN A 144 15.94 12.31 2.05
C ASN A 144 15.94 10.97 2.79
N LEU A 145 15.29 9.97 2.22
CA LEU A 145 15.44 8.59 2.66
C LEU A 145 16.84 8.08 2.29
N GLU A 146 17.70 7.83 3.29
CA GLU A 146 19.11 7.43 3.07
C GLU A 146 19.23 5.98 2.63
N GLN A 147 18.32 5.12 3.08
CA GLN A 147 18.26 3.70 2.74
C GLN A 147 16.80 3.34 2.45
N GLY A 148 16.47 3.20 1.17
CA GLY A 148 15.23 2.56 0.75
C GLY A 148 15.43 1.05 0.55
N MET A 149 14.35 0.32 0.34
CA MET A 149 14.39 -1.10 0.07
C MET A 149 15.19 -1.39 -1.20
N ARG A 150 16.15 -2.32 -1.15
CA ARG A 150 16.96 -2.70 -2.32
C ARG A 150 16.53 -4.05 -2.90
N GLY A 151 15.98 -4.97 -2.11
CA GLY A 151 15.69 -6.35 -2.50
C GLY A 151 14.21 -6.82 -2.59
N THR A 152 14.10 -8.04 -3.15
CA THR A 152 12.98 -8.99 -3.41
C THR A 152 11.62 -8.47 -3.89
N GLN A 153 11.51 -8.40 -5.23
CA GLN A 153 10.40 -8.70 -6.18
C GLN A 153 8.91 -8.56 -5.78
N PRO A 154 8.05 -8.14 -6.74
CA PRO A 154 7.80 -6.74 -6.98
C PRO A 154 6.38 -6.38 -6.55
N GLY A 155 6.29 -5.29 -5.81
CA GLY A 155 5.04 -4.57 -5.68
C GLY A 155 4.58 -4.13 -7.08
N VAL A 156 3.57 -4.79 -7.63
CA VAL A 156 2.87 -4.43 -8.88
C VAL A 156 2.44 -2.94 -8.91
N ARG A 157 2.21 -2.35 -7.74
CA ARG A 157 1.87 -0.94 -7.55
C ARG A 157 2.79 -0.29 -6.53
N LEU A 158 3.47 0.77 -6.96
CA LEU A 158 4.35 1.57 -6.13
C LEU A 158 3.88 3.02 -6.08
N HIS A 159 3.65 3.51 -4.87
CA HIS A 159 3.30 4.88 -4.58
C HIS A 159 4.29 5.44 -3.56
N LEU A 160 5.02 6.48 -3.94
CA LEU A 160 5.99 7.16 -3.08
C LEU A 160 5.67 8.66 -3.02
N GLU A 161 5.51 9.17 -1.80
CA GLU A 161 5.29 10.59 -1.53
C GLU A 161 6.41 11.11 -0.61
N TYR A 162 7.03 12.23 -1.00
CA TYR A 162 8.16 12.86 -0.28
C TYR A 162 9.37 11.94 -0.03
N CYS A 163 9.50 10.85 -0.79
CA CYS A 163 10.61 9.92 -0.70
C CYS A 163 10.84 9.21 -2.04
N ALA A 164 12.01 8.57 -2.17
CA ALA A 164 12.37 7.70 -3.28
C ALA A 164 13.13 6.50 -2.74
N PHE A 165 12.87 5.32 -3.29
CA PHE A 165 13.79 4.19 -3.18
C PHE A 165 14.97 4.38 -4.14
N PRO A 166 16.12 3.69 -3.93
CA PRO A 166 17.23 3.71 -4.86
C PRO A 166 16.75 3.40 -6.29
N TRP A 167 16.99 4.30 -7.24
CA TRP A 167 16.43 4.19 -8.60
C TRP A 167 16.95 2.99 -9.40
N ASP A 168 18.05 2.39 -8.95
CA ASP A 168 18.65 1.14 -9.42
C ASP A 168 17.99 -0.12 -8.82
N SER A 169 17.00 0.04 -7.93
CA SER A 169 16.34 -1.07 -7.26
C SER A 169 15.35 -1.82 -8.14
N GLU A 170 15.23 -3.13 -7.91
CA GLU A 170 14.22 -3.99 -8.54
C GLU A 170 12.77 -3.60 -8.22
N TRP A 171 12.54 -2.77 -7.19
CA TRP A 171 11.23 -2.21 -6.84
C TRP A 171 10.60 -1.37 -7.97
N TYR A 172 11.40 -0.90 -8.93
CA TYR A 172 10.93 -0.15 -10.08
C TYR A 172 10.79 -1.00 -11.36
N SER A 173 10.94 -2.32 -11.26
CA SER A 173 10.76 -3.25 -12.37
C SER A 173 9.38 -3.90 -12.36
N HIS A 174 8.88 -4.29 -13.54
CA HIS A 174 7.61 -5.00 -13.72
C HIS A 174 6.38 -4.31 -13.09
N LEU A 175 6.39 -2.97 -13.01
CA LEU A 175 5.30 -2.20 -12.43
C LEU A 175 4.09 -2.13 -13.37
N THR A 176 2.91 -2.05 -12.78
CA THR A 176 1.66 -1.68 -13.48
C THR A 176 1.17 -0.29 -13.08
N HIS A 177 1.47 0.16 -11.86
CA HIS A 177 1.11 1.49 -11.38
C HIS A 177 2.32 2.11 -10.68
N LEU A 178 2.74 3.28 -11.15
CA LEU A 178 3.81 4.07 -10.55
C LEU A 178 3.26 5.47 -10.24
N HIS A 179 3.29 5.84 -8.96
CA HIS A 179 2.97 7.18 -8.47
C HIS A 179 4.15 7.75 -7.70
N LEU A 180 4.68 8.86 -8.19
CA LEU A 180 5.79 9.59 -7.59
C LEU A 180 5.34 11.02 -7.32
N GLU A 181 5.38 11.45 -6.07
CA GLU A 181 4.87 12.76 -5.69
C GLU A 181 5.81 13.50 -4.73
N ASN A 182 6.03 14.79 -5.00
CA ASN A 182 6.78 15.72 -4.15
C ASN A 182 8.20 15.23 -3.77
N ILE A 183 8.90 14.60 -4.70
CA ILE A 183 10.27 14.09 -4.47
C ILE A 183 11.27 15.26 -4.43
N ASN A 184 12.06 15.29 -3.35
CA ASN A 184 13.11 16.29 -3.13
C ASN A 184 14.09 16.30 -4.31
N ARG A 185 14.53 17.49 -4.74
CA ARG A 185 15.46 17.66 -5.87
C ARG A 185 16.71 16.79 -5.77
N ALA A 186 17.23 16.59 -4.57
CA ALA A 186 18.41 15.76 -4.33
C ALA A 186 18.18 14.25 -4.58
N GLN A 187 16.93 13.79 -4.54
CA GLN A 187 16.54 12.39 -4.75
C GLN A 187 15.84 12.15 -6.08
N ARG A 188 15.71 13.16 -6.94
CA ARG A 188 15.04 13.00 -8.23
C ARG A 188 15.84 12.06 -9.14
N PRO A 189 15.16 11.25 -9.96
CA PRO A 189 15.85 10.37 -10.88
C PRO A 189 16.54 11.19 -11.97
N THR A 190 17.66 10.69 -12.47
CA THR A 190 18.16 11.16 -13.77
C THR A 190 17.16 10.76 -14.86
N LEU A 191 17.18 11.46 -15.98
CA LEU A 191 16.34 11.06 -17.12
C LEU A 191 16.62 9.59 -17.53
N GLU A 192 17.87 9.16 -17.52
CA GLU A 192 18.25 7.78 -17.87
C GLU A 192 17.69 6.76 -16.87
N ALA A 193 17.80 7.01 -15.57
CA ALA A 193 17.23 6.14 -14.55
C ALA A 193 15.70 6.08 -14.67
N PHE A 194 15.04 7.22 -14.87
CA PHE A 194 13.59 7.26 -15.07
C PHE A 194 13.16 6.47 -16.32
N LEU A 195 13.89 6.59 -17.42
CA LEU A 195 13.62 5.82 -18.63
C LEU A 195 13.87 4.32 -18.45
N ALA A 196 14.92 3.95 -17.71
CA ALA A 196 15.21 2.55 -17.39
C ALA A 196 14.05 1.90 -16.61
N ILE A 197 13.40 2.65 -15.72
CA ILE A 197 12.20 2.21 -14.98
C ILE A 197 11.03 1.96 -15.92
N LEU A 198 10.77 2.88 -16.85
CA LEU A 198 9.70 2.72 -17.84
C LEU A 198 9.94 1.52 -18.76
N VAL A 199 11.17 1.33 -19.23
CA VAL A 199 11.56 0.17 -20.05
C VAL A 199 11.48 -1.13 -19.25
N GLY A 200 11.87 -1.10 -17.97
CA GLY A 200 11.76 -2.24 -17.05
C GLY A 200 10.32 -2.61 -16.66
N SER A 201 9.33 -1.78 -17.03
CA SER A 201 7.93 -1.94 -16.65
C SER A 201 7.00 -1.93 -17.88
N PRO A 202 7.08 -2.94 -18.76
CA PRO A 202 6.32 -2.96 -20.02
C PRO A 202 4.79 -3.03 -19.84
N ASN A 203 4.34 -3.53 -18.68
CA ASN A 203 2.92 -3.65 -18.34
C ASN A 203 2.37 -2.41 -17.60
N LEU A 204 3.07 -1.27 -17.64
CA LEU A 204 2.66 -0.06 -16.94
C LEU A 204 1.33 0.46 -17.50
N GLN A 205 0.33 0.52 -16.62
CA GLN A 205 -1.03 1.01 -16.92
C GLN A 205 -1.23 2.44 -16.44
N THR A 206 -0.69 2.78 -15.26
CA THR A 206 -0.81 4.12 -14.68
C THR A 206 0.56 4.68 -14.34
N LEU A 207 0.85 5.87 -14.87
CA LEU A 207 2.02 6.66 -14.54
C LEU A 207 1.59 8.03 -14.02
N SER A 208 1.93 8.32 -12.77
CA SER A 208 1.66 9.61 -12.13
C SER A 208 2.96 10.17 -11.56
N VAL A 209 3.37 11.33 -12.09
CA VAL A 209 4.59 12.03 -11.69
C VAL A 209 4.21 13.47 -11.36
N ILE A 210 4.19 13.80 -10.08
CA ILE A 210 3.74 15.09 -9.56
C ILE A 210 4.90 15.73 -8.81
N HIS A 211 5.37 16.88 -9.27
CA HIS A 211 6.52 17.61 -8.72
C HIS A 211 7.80 16.76 -8.62
N CYS A 212 7.97 15.81 -9.54
CA CYS A 212 9.09 14.89 -9.63
C CYS A 212 9.69 14.87 -11.06
N SER A 213 9.94 16.06 -11.63
CA SER A 213 10.57 16.15 -12.94
C SER A 213 12.00 15.58 -12.90
N PRO A 214 12.38 14.63 -13.76
CA PRO A 214 13.74 14.09 -13.78
C PRO A 214 14.76 15.19 -14.04
N THR A 215 15.98 15.02 -13.53
CA THR A 215 17.08 15.94 -13.83
C THR A 215 17.47 15.77 -15.31
N THR A 216 17.42 16.88 -16.06
CA THR A 216 17.44 16.88 -17.53
C THR A 216 18.77 16.40 -18.12
N CYS A 217 18.69 15.53 -19.12
CA CYS A 217 19.71 15.39 -20.16
C CYS A 217 19.07 15.66 -21.52
N LEU A 218 19.77 16.39 -22.40
CA LEU A 218 19.33 16.82 -23.74
C LEU A 218 19.25 15.65 -24.75
N ARG A 219 18.43 14.63 -24.46
CA ARG A 219 18.16 13.53 -25.39
C ARG A 219 16.67 13.24 -25.45
N ARG A 220 16.14 13.22 -26.68
CA ARG A 220 14.78 12.76 -26.95
C ARG A 220 14.81 11.25 -27.08
N LEU A 221 14.19 10.55 -26.15
CA LEU A 221 13.98 9.11 -26.18
C LEU A 221 12.47 8.86 -26.20
N ILE A 222 12.05 7.93 -27.07
CA ILE A 222 10.66 7.50 -27.18
C ILE A 222 10.57 6.13 -26.53
N VAL A 223 9.68 5.99 -25.53
CA VAL A 223 9.40 4.72 -24.87
C VAL A 223 7.98 4.33 -25.22
N GLU A 224 7.81 3.14 -25.78
CA GLU A 224 6.50 2.59 -26.08
C GLU A 224 5.92 1.95 -24.81
N LEU A 225 4.79 2.48 -24.35
CA LEU A 225 4.03 1.97 -23.20
C LEU A 225 2.66 1.52 -23.71
N PRO A 226 2.55 0.32 -24.30
CA PRO A 226 1.36 -0.10 -25.05
C PRO A 226 0.11 -0.28 -24.18
N HIS A 227 0.29 -0.44 -22.86
CA HIS A 227 -0.79 -0.68 -21.90
C HIS A 227 -1.14 0.56 -21.06
N LEU A 228 -0.53 1.71 -21.34
CA LEU A 228 -0.73 2.92 -20.57
C LEU A 228 -2.16 3.47 -20.78
N THR A 229 -2.92 3.50 -19.70
CA THR A 229 -4.31 4.00 -19.67
C THR A 229 -4.44 5.28 -18.87
N GLY A 230 -3.57 5.51 -17.89
CA GLY A 230 -3.54 6.71 -17.06
C GLY A 230 -2.17 7.38 -17.10
N LEU A 231 -2.12 8.63 -17.56
CA LEU A 231 -0.93 9.47 -17.51
C LEU A 231 -1.24 10.78 -16.80
N ASN A 232 -0.52 11.07 -15.73
CA ASN A 232 -0.62 12.32 -14.99
C ASN A 232 0.78 12.87 -14.75
N ILE A 233 1.13 13.95 -15.46
CA ILE A 233 2.41 14.64 -15.27
C ILE A 233 2.10 16.05 -14.82
N LYS A 234 2.57 16.40 -13.63
CA LYS A 234 2.55 17.76 -13.10
C LYS A 234 3.97 18.13 -12.70
N THR A 235 4.55 19.11 -13.37
CA THR A 235 5.90 19.61 -13.08
C THR A 235 5.86 20.66 -11.98
#